data_AF-A0A7Z3DXY1-F1
#
_entry.id   AF-A0A7Z3DXY1-F1
#
_cell.length_a   1.000
_cell.length_b   1.000
_cell.length_c   1.000
_cell.angle_alpha   90.00
_cell.angle_beta   90.00
_cell.angle_gamma   90.00
#
_symmetry.space_group_name_H-M   'P 1'
#
loop_
_entity.id
_entity.type
_entity.pdbx_description
1 polymer ?
#
loop_
_entity_poly.entity_id
_entity_poly.type
_entity_poly.pdbx_seq_one_letter_code
_entity_poly.pdbx_strand_id
1 'polypeptide(L)'
;MPQLDISTFPSQVFWFLIFFFLLFFIVSYLFLPKLDKIINIRSKRVLDSFSSSIHLLRLIENQAIRYNLALNEARAQAKKVIADALTQVEKMKVSVKNTIKEEDEKTNNLIKEKVEEFKLENTDELKQIATDIALIYYNKLTNSKIEKEFVANLIFKES
;
A
#
# COMPACT_ATOMS: atom_id res chain seq x y z
N MET A 1 27.12 88.72 -65.39
CA MET A 1 26.90 87.33 -65.87
C MET A 1 25.48 86.94 -65.49
N PRO A 2 24.60 86.66 -66.45
CA PRO A 2 23.20 86.29 -66.17
C PRO A 2 23.18 84.82 -65.75
N GLN A 3 23.35 84.56 -64.45
CA GLN A 3 23.39 83.18 -63.90
C GLN A 3 22.22 82.89 -62.95
N LEU A 4 21.37 83.89 -62.70
CA LEU A 4 20.10 83.74 -61.96
C LEU A 4 18.96 84.06 -62.91
N ASP A 5 18.80 83.25 -63.96
CA ASP A 5 17.65 83.34 -64.84
C ASP A 5 16.46 82.68 -64.12
N ILE A 6 15.73 83.46 -63.31
CA ILE A 6 14.63 83.00 -62.46
C ILE A 6 13.49 82.37 -63.29
N SER A 7 13.48 82.60 -64.61
CA SER A 7 12.50 82.05 -65.55
C SER A 7 12.48 80.51 -65.62
N THR A 8 13.60 79.82 -65.36
CA THR A 8 13.65 78.33 -65.44
C THR A 8 13.35 77.61 -64.13
N PHE A 9 13.40 78.31 -62.99
CA PHE A 9 13.14 77.73 -61.66
C PHE A 9 11.71 77.17 -61.51
N PRO A 10 10.64 77.84 -62.01
CA PRO A 10 9.28 77.29 -61.94
C PRO A 10 9.14 75.92 -62.59
N SER A 11 9.82 75.68 -63.73
CA SER A 11 9.79 74.39 -64.42
C SER A 11 10.50 73.29 -63.60
N GLN A 12 11.66 73.60 -63.02
CA GLN A 12 12.39 72.65 -62.16
C GLN A 12 11.57 72.28 -60.91
N VAL A 13 10.90 73.26 -60.29
CA VAL A 13 10.03 73.03 -59.13
C VAL A 13 8.80 72.20 -59.50
N PHE A 14 8.20 72.43 -60.68
CA PHE A 14 7.07 71.64 -61.16
C PHE A 14 7.45 70.15 -61.32
N TRP A 15 8.56 69.87 -62.01
CA TRP A 15 9.05 68.50 -62.16
C TRP A 15 9.48 67.88 -60.83
N PHE A 16 10.12 68.65 -59.95
CA PHE A 16 10.47 68.20 -58.60
C PHE A 16 9.22 67.79 -57.82
N LEU A 17 8.15 68.59 -57.84
CA LEU A 17 6.89 68.24 -57.19
C LEU A 17 6.33 66.92 -57.75
N ILE A 18 6.32 66.77 -59.07
CA ILE A 18 5.84 65.55 -59.75
C ILE A 18 6.61 64.32 -59.30
N PHE A 19 7.95 64.37 -59.30
CA PHE A 19 8.77 63.24 -58.85
C PHE A 19 8.64 63.01 -57.34
N PHE A 20 8.53 64.08 -56.55
CA PHE A 20 8.34 63.98 -55.10
C PHE A 20 7.03 63.28 -54.77
N PHE A 21 5.92 63.68 -55.38
CA PHE A 21 4.62 63.02 -55.18
C PHE A 21 4.65 61.58 -55.70
N LEU A 22 5.21 61.34 -56.89
CA LEU A 22 5.34 59.98 -57.43
C LEU A 22 6.10 59.05 -56.46
N LEU A 23 7.25 59.50 -55.95
CA LEU A 23 8.05 58.76 -54.98
C LEU A 23 7.33 58.61 -53.64
N PHE A 24 6.68 59.66 -53.16
CA PHE A 24 5.89 59.64 -51.93
C PHE A 24 4.78 58.58 -52.00
N PHE A 25 4.04 58.52 -53.10
CA PHE A 25 3.01 57.50 -53.32
C PHE A 25 3.61 56.08 -53.35
N ILE A 26 4.75 55.90 -54.01
CA ILE A 26 5.46 54.61 -54.04
C ILE A 26 5.91 54.18 -52.65
N VAL A 27 6.49 55.09 -51.85
CA VAL A 27 6.94 54.79 -50.49
C VAL A 27 5.75 54.49 -49.57
N SER A 28 4.73 55.34 -49.63
CA SER A 28 3.51 55.19 -48.83
C SER A 28 2.76 53.90 -49.15
N TYR A 29 2.62 53.56 -50.43
CA TYR A 29 1.84 52.39 -50.84
C TYR A 29 2.63 51.08 -50.82
N LEU A 30 3.96 51.12 -50.94
CA LEU A 30 4.77 49.90 -51.08
C LEU A 30 5.65 49.59 -49.87
N PHE A 31 6.27 50.60 -49.26
CA PHE A 31 7.25 50.41 -48.19
C PHE A 31 6.59 50.32 -46.81
N LEU A 32 5.63 51.20 -46.51
CA LEU A 32 4.86 51.15 -45.26
C LEU A 32 4.19 49.78 -45.02
N PRO A 33 3.40 49.21 -45.97
CA PRO A 33 2.76 47.92 -45.72
C PRO A 33 3.76 46.77 -45.59
N LYS A 34 4.96 46.87 -46.18
CA LYS A 34 6.02 45.87 -45.98
C LYS A 34 6.60 45.95 -44.58
N LEU A 35 6.82 47.16 -44.05
CA LEU A 35 7.31 47.36 -42.68
C LEU A 35 6.28 46.89 -41.65
N ASP A 36 5.01 47.21 -41.84
CA ASP A 36 3.92 46.77 -40.95
C ASP A 36 3.81 45.25 -40.90
N LYS A 37 3.92 44.57 -42.06
CA LYS A 37 3.94 43.10 -42.11
C LYS A 37 5.08 42.51 -41.29
N ILE A 38 6.29 43.07 -41.39
CA ILE A 38 7.46 42.56 -40.66
C ILE A 38 7.28 42.72 -39.14
N ILE A 39 6.81 43.88 -38.70
CA ILE A 39 6.55 44.16 -37.27
C ILE A 39 5.48 43.20 -36.75
N ASN A 40 4.37 43.06 -37.47
CA ASN A 40 3.28 42.15 -37.09
C ASN A 40 3.72 40.69 -37.01
N ILE A 41 4.56 40.22 -37.95
CA ILE A 41 5.09 38.84 -37.92
C ILE A 41 5.92 38.60 -36.66
N ARG A 42 6.80 39.53 -36.28
CA ARG A 42 7.64 39.38 -35.08
C ARG A 42 6.78 39.42 -33.81
N SER A 43 5.89 40.39 -33.69
CA SER A 43 4.98 40.50 -32.54
C SER A 43 4.09 39.25 -32.40
N LYS A 44 3.54 38.76 -33.52
CA LYS A 44 2.74 37.53 -33.54
C LYS A 44 3.56 36.32 -33.12
N ARG A 45 4.78 36.14 -33.64
CA ARG A 45 5.64 35.02 -33.25
C ARG A 45 5.95 35.02 -31.75
N VAL A 46 6.23 36.20 -31.18
CA VAL A 46 6.48 36.35 -29.73
C VAL A 46 5.23 35.98 -28.95
N LEU A 47 4.06 36.51 -29.33
CA LEU A 47 2.80 36.21 -28.67
C LEU A 47 2.42 34.72 -28.77
N ASP A 48 2.58 34.12 -29.94
CA ASP A 48 2.31 32.71 -30.20
C ASP A 48 3.25 31.82 -29.36
N SER A 49 4.54 32.15 -29.28
CA SER A 49 5.50 31.42 -28.44
C SER A 49 5.20 31.55 -26.93
N PHE A 50 4.78 32.74 -26.49
CA PHE A 50 4.43 32.99 -25.10
C PHE A 50 3.14 32.25 -24.70
N SER A 51 2.09 32.34 -25.52
CA SER A 51 0.82 31.63 -25.31
C SER A 51 1.00 30.11 -25.31
N SER A 52 1.83 29.58 -26.22
CA SER A 52 2.19 28.15 -26.24
C SER A 52 2.89 27.73 -24.95
N SER A 53 3.81 28.56 -24.45
CA SER A 53 4.53 28.29 -23.19
C SER A 53 3.58 28.28 -21.99
N ILE A 54 2.66 29.24 -21.90
CA ILE A 54 1.63 29.29 -20.85
C ILE A 54 0.71 28.06 -20.92
N HIS A 55 0.32 27.65 -22.13
CA HIS A 55 -0.51 26.46 -22.32
C HIS A 55 0.21 25.20 -21.85
N LEU A 56 1.48 25.04 -22.22
CA LEU A 56 2.31 23.91 -21.77
C LEU A 56 2.48 23.91 -20.24
N LEU A 57 2.72 25.07 -19.63
CA LEU A 57 2.81 25.19 -18.18
C LEU A 57 1.51 24.72 -17.50
N ARG A 58 0.36 25.18 -17.99
CA ARG A 58 -0.95 24.78 -17.46
C ARG A 58 -1.21 23.28 -17.61
N LEU A 59 -0.78 22.68 -18.73
CA LEU A 59 -0.87 21.23 -18.93
C LEU A 59 0.01 20.47 -17.92
N ILE A 60 1.24 20.92 -17.70
CA ILE A 60 2.16 20.33 -16.73
C ILE A 60 1.60 20.44 -15.31
N GLU A 61 1.09 21.61 -14.92
CA GLU A 61 0.47 21.82 -13.61
C GLU A 61 -0.74 20.90 -13.40
N ASN A 62 -1.65 20.82 -14.38
CA ASN A 62 -2.80 19.92 -14.32
C ASN A 62 -2.38 18.45 -14.22
N GLN A 63 -1.37 18.05 -14.98
CA GLN A 63 -0.86 16.69 -14.94
C GLN A 63 -0.17 16.38 -13.60
N ALA A 64 0.58 17.34 -13.05
CA ALA A 64 1.20 17.22 -11.74
C ALA A 64 0.14 17.09 -10.64
N ILE A 65 -0.95 17.86 -10.70
CA ILE A 65 -2.08 17.73 -9.75
C ILE A 65 -2.69 16.34 -9.84
N ARG A 66 -3.00 15.85 -11.05
CA ARG A 66 -3.57 14.50 -11.24
C ARG A 66 -2.63 13.39 -10.75
N TYR A 67 -1.34 13.51 -11.05
CA TYR A 67 -0.33 12.57 -10.58
C TYR A 67 -0.25 12.53 -9.05
N ASN A 68 -0.22 13.70 -8.40
CA ASN A 68 -0.20 13.78 -6.94
C ASN A 68 -1.48 13.23 -6.31
N LEU A 69 -2.66 13.48 -6.91
CA LEU A 69 -3.91 12.89 -6.46
C LEU A 69 -3.89 11.37 -6.55
N ALA A 70 -3.49 10.81 -7.71
CA ALA A 70 -3.38 9.37 -7.91
C ALA A 70 -2.37 8.74 -6.94
N LEU A 71 -1.24 9.40 -6.69
CA LEU A 71 -0.24 8.94 -5.72
C LEU A 71 -0.79 8.93 -4.29
N ASN A 72 -1.51 9.97 -3.89
CA ASN A 72 -2.14 10.05 -2.57
C ASN A 72 -3.23 9.00 -2.41
N GLU A 73 -4.05 8.78 -3.44
CA GLU A 73 -5.08 7.74 -3.44
C GLU A 73 -4.45 6.35 -3.33
N ALA A 74 -3.44 6.04 -4.14
CA ALA A 74 -2.72 4.77 -4.07
C ALA A 74 -2.08 4.54 -2.68
N ARG A 75 -1.51 5.58 -2.07
CA ARG A 75 -0.99 5.52 -0.69
C ARG A 75 -2.09 5.27 0.34
N ALA A 76 -3.25 5.91 0.18
CA ALA A 76 -4.40 5.69 1.07
C ALA A 76 -4.94 4.27 0.95
N GLN A 77 -5.08 3.76 -0.29
CA GLN A 77 -5.49 2.39 -0.56
C GLN A 77 -4.49 1.38 0.01
N ALA A 78 -3.18 1.59 -0.18
CA ALA A 78 -2.15 0.72 0.38
C ALA A 78 -2.21 0.68 1.92
N LYS A 79 -2.37 1.85 2.57
CA LYS A 79 -2.56 1.91 4.04
C LYS A 79 -3.81 1.15 4.49
N LYS A 80 -4.91 1.28 3.74
CA LYS A 80 -6.15 0.55 4.03
C LYS A 80 -5.95 -0.96 3.91
N VAL A 81 -5.33 -1.43 2.83
CA VAL A 81 -5.02 -2.86 2.63
C VAL A 81 -4.13 -3.39 3.75
N ILE A 82 -3.11 -2.64 4.16
CA ILE A 82 -2.23 -3.02 5.28
C ILE A 82 -3.03 -3.10 6.58
N ALA A 83 -3.88 -2.12 6.87
CA ALA A 83 -4.71 -2.13 8.07
C ALA A 83 -5.69 -3.33 8.06
N ASP A 84 -6.37 -3.57 6.93
CA ASP A 84 -7.27 -4.70 6.76
C ASP A 84 -6.54 -6.03 6.94
N ALA A 85 -5.35 -6.18 6.35
CA ALA A 85 -4.51 -7.37 6.53
C ALA A 85 -4.10 -7.59 7.99
N LEU A 86 -3.70 -6.53 8.70
CA LEU A 86 -3.37 -6.61 10.13
C LEU A 86 -4.57 -7.05 10.97
N THR A 87 -5.76 -6.50 10.70
CA THR A 87 -6.98 -6.93 11.42
C THR A 87 -7.35 -8.38 11.12
N GLN A 88 -7.15 -8.86 9.90
CA GLN A 88 -7.38 -10.27 9.54
C GLN A 88 -6.38 -11.19 10.25
N VAL A 89 -5.10 -10.80 10.30
CA VAL A 89 -4.08 -11.54 11.05
C VAL A 89 -4.43 -11.61 12.54
N GLU A 90 -4.90 -10.51 13.13
CA GLU A 90 -5.31 -10.50 14.53
C GLU A 90 -6.51 -11.42 14.79
N LYS A 91 -7.54 -11.37 13.93
CA LYS A 91 -8.69 -12.27 13.99
C LYS A 91 -8.27 -13.73 13.86
N MET A 92 -7.38 -14.05 12.91
CA MET A 92 -6.87 -15.39 12.70
C MET A 92 -6.04 -15.87 13.90
N LYS A 93 -5.24 -14.99 14.51
CA LYS A 93 -4.49 -15.31 15.72
C LYS A 93 -5.42 -15.65 16.88
N VAL A 94 -6.52 -14.91 17.03
CA VAL A 94 -7.54 -15.19 18.06
C VAL A 94 -8.25 -16.51 17.77
N SER A 95 -8.67 -16.76 16.53
CA SER A 95 -9.35 -18.02 16.17
C SER A 95 -8.44 -19.22 16.38
N VAL A 96 -7.17 -19.15 15.94
CA VAL A 96 -6.18 -20.22 16.15
C VAL A 96 -5.91 -20.44 17.63
N LYS A 97 -5.83 -19.36 18.43
CA LYS A 97 -5.68 -19.49 19.89
C LYS A 97 -6.87 -20.21 20.52
N ASN A 98 -8.09 -19.95 20.06
CA ASN A 98 -9.28 -20.62 20.57
C ASN A 98 -9.32 -22.09 20.15
N THR A 99 -9.01 -22.42 18.88
CA THR A 99 -8.95 -23.82 18.44
C THR A 99 -7.88 -24.61 19.19
N ILE A 100 -6.71 -24.01 19.44
CA ILE A 100 -5.65 -24.65 20.24
C ILE A 100 -6.17 -24.93 21.67
N LYS A 101 -6.84 -23.97 22.30
CA LYS A 101 -7.43 -24.18 23.63
C LYS A 101 -8.47 -25.29 23.64
N GLU A 102 -9.34 -25.35 22.63
CA GLU A 102 -10.34 -26.42 22.51
C GLU A 102 -9.68 -27.80 22.34
N GLU A 103 -8.63 -27.90 21.53
CA GLU A 103 -7.85 -29.13 21.37
C GLU A 103 -7.08 -29.50 22.65
N ASP A 104 -6.52 -28.52 23.37
CA ASP A 104 -5.89 -28.73 24.68
C ASP A 104 -6.91 -29.23 25.72
N GLU A 105 -8.14 -28.72 25.71
CA GLU A 105 -9.21 -29.21 26.60
C GLU A 105 -9.64 -30.64 26.25
N LYS A 106 -9.81 -30.95 24.97
CA LYS A 106 -10.14 -32.32 24.51
C LYS A 106 -9.06 -33.33 24.89
N THR A 107 -7.79 -33.00 24.61
CA THR A 107 -6.65 -33.87 24.95
C THR A 107 -6.53 -34.07 26.46
N ASN A 108 -6.72 -33.02 27.26
CA ASN A 108 -6.76 -33.13 28.72
C ASN A 108 -7.90 -34.03 29.22
N ASN A 109 -9.09 -33.94 28.62
CA ASN A 109 -10.21 -34.80 28.99
C ASN A 109 -9.94 -36.27 28.61
N LEU A 110 -9.40 -36.54 27.42
CA LEU A 110 -8.99 -37.88 27.01
C LEU A 110 -7.89 -38.47 27.92
N ILE A 111 -6.93 -37.65 28.35
CA ILE A 111 -5.92 -38.08 29.32
C ILE A 111 -6.57 -38.44 30.66
N LYS A 112 -7.50 -37.61 31.17
CA LYS A 112 -8.21 -37.91 32.41
C LYS A 112 -9.01 -39.21 32.32
N GLU A 113 -9.73 -39.41 31.22
CA GLU A 113 -10.50 -40.63 30.96
C GLU A 113 -9.58 -41.86 30.92
N LYS A 114 -8.47 -41.82 30.17
CA LYS A 114 -7.48 -42.90 30.15
C LYS A 114 -6.83 -43.15 31.51
N VAL A 115 -6.60 -42.10 32.30
CA VAL A 115 -6.06 -42.24 33.66
C VAL A 115 -7.08 -42.88 34.59
N GLU A 116 -8.36 -42.56 34.45
CA GLU A 116 -9.44 -43.21 35.21
C GLU A 116 -9.60 -44.68 34.81
N GLU A 117 -9.60 -44.99 33.51
CA GLU A 117 -9.62 -46.35 32.99
C GLU A 117 -8.42 -47.16 33.51
N PHE A 118 -7.21 -46.60 33.40
CA PHE A 118 -6.00 -47.22 33.92
C PHE A 118 -6.08 -47.47 35.44
N LYS A 119 -6.64 -46.53 36.21
CA LYS A 119 -6.85 -46.74 37.65
C LYS A 119 -7.81 -47.89 37.91
N LEU A 120 -8.92 -47.98 37.19
CA LEU A 120 -9.91 -49.05 37.37
C LEU A 120 -9.31 -50.42 37.03
N GLU A 121 -8.72 -50.56 35.85
CA GLU A 121 -8.10 -51.81 35.40
C GLU A 121 -7.00 -52.28 36.36
N ASN A 122 -6.13 -51.36 36.79
CA ASN A 122 -5.03 -51.71 37.66
C ASN A 122 -5.41 -51.76 39.15
N THR A 123 -6.60 -51.33 39.58
CA THR A 123 -6.97 -51.43 41.01
C THR A 123 -7.04 -52.89 41.48
N ASP A 124 -7.54 -53.79 40.64
CA ASP A 124 -7.61 -55.20 40.99
C ASP A 124 -6.23 -55.88 40.90
N GLU A 125 -5.39 -55.50 39.93
CA GLU A 125 -3.98 -55.93 39.89
C GLU A 125 -3.20 -55.41 41.12
N LEU A 126 -3.39 -54.15 41.51
CA LEU A 126 -2.78 -53.56 42.69
C LEU A 126 -3.24 -54.25 43.98
N LYS A 127 -4.51 -54.65 44.09
CA LYS A 127 -5.01 -55.46 45.21
C LYS A 127 -4.37 -56.84 45.26
N GLN A 128 -4.18 -57.49 44.10
CA GLN A 128 -3.50 -58.79 44.01
C GLN A 128 -2.02 -58.68 44.39
N ILE A 129 -1.32 -57.66 43.88
CA ILE A 129 0.07 -57.39 44.25
C ILE A 129 0.18 -57.06 45.75
N ALA A 130 -0.75 -56.29 46.32
CA ALA A 130 -0.76 -55.99 47.74
C ALA A 130 -1.01 -57.23 48.61
N THR A 131 -1.91 -58.12 48.20
CA THR A 131 -2.13 -59.42 48.88
C THR A 131 -0.90 -60.33 48.76
N ASP A 132 -0.25 -60.37 47.60
CA ASP A 132 0.98 -61.14 47.40
C ASP A 132 2.16 -60.58 48.22
N ILE A 133 2.33 -59.25 48.29
CA ILE A 133 3.36 -58.62 49.13
C ILE A 133 3.07 -58.87 50.62
N ALA A 134 1.81 -58.76 51.05
CA ALA A 134 1.42 -59.06 52.42
C ALA A 134 1.68 -60.53 52.78
N LEU A 135 1.40 -61.46 51.86
CA LEU A 135 1.73 -62.88 52.00
C LEU A 135 3.24 -63.11 52.09
N ILE A 136 4.05 -62.45 51.25
CA ILE A 136 5.51 -62.55 51.28
C ILE A 136 6.06 -62.05 52.62
N TYR A 137 5.62 -60.88 53.09
CA TYR A 137 6.05 -60.34 54.38
C TYR A 137 5.62 -61.21 55.56
N TYR A 138 4.38 -61.70 55.55
CA TYR A 138 3.86 -62.57 56.60
C TYR A 138 4.58 -63.92 56.65
N ASN A 139 4.80 -64.56 55.49
CA ASN A 139 5.56 -65.80 55.41
C ASN A 139 7.01 -65.63 55.92
N LYS A 140 7.62 -64.46 55.66
CA LYS A 140 8.98 -64.15 56.11
C LYS A 140 9.09 -63.89 57.62
N LEU A 141 7.99 -63.48 58.27
CA LEU A 141 7.95 -63.18 59.71
C LEU A 141 7.44 -64.34 60.58
N THR A 142 6.65 -65.28 60.05
CA THR A 142 5.98 -66.33 60.85
C THR A 142 6.41 -67.77 60.54
N ASN A 143 7.20 -67.98 59.48
CA ASN A 143 7.80 -69.28 59.11
C ASN A 143 6.82 -70.49 59.09
N SER A 144 5.53 -70.23 58.84
CA SER A 144 4.47 -71.24 58.66
C SER A 144 3.58 -70.85 57.46
N LYS A 145 3.12 -71.85 56.70
CA LYS A 145 2.32 -71.66 55.47
C LYS A 145 0.82 -71.66 55.83
N ILE A 146 0.11 -70.61 55.43
CA ILE A 146 -1.36 -70.54 55.50
C ILE A 146 -1.93 -70.29 54.09
N GLU A 147 -3.15 -70.75 53.84
CA GLU A 147 -3.89 -70.63 52.59
C GLU A 147 -4.25 -69.18 52.22
N LYS A 148 -4.19 -68.88 50.91
CA LYS A 148 -4.48 -67.58 50.28
C LYS A 148 -5.84 -66.97 50.67
N GLU A 149 -6.80 -67.80 51.07
CA GLU A 149 -8.18 -67.40 51.33
C GLU A 149 -8.38 -66.60 52.63
N PHE A 150 -7.55 -66.85 53.66
CA PHE A 150 -7.65 -66.15 54.95
C PHE A 150 -7.06 -64.72 54.91
N VAL A 151 -6.01 -64.52 54.10
CA VAL A 151 -5.35 -63.22 53.96
C VAL A 151 -6.16 -62.27 53.05
N ALA A 152 -6.81 -62.82 52.02
CA ALA A 152 -7.77 -62.07 51.22
C ALA A 152 -8.94 -61.54 52.09
N ASN A 153 -9.46 -62.35 53.01
CA ASN A 153 -10.57 -61.94 53.87
C ASN A 153 -10.22 -60.87 54.91
N LEU A 154 -8.96 -60.74 55.32
CA LEU A 154 -8.52 -59.70 56.26
C LEU A 154 -8.30 -58.34 55.59
N ILE A 155 -7.81 -58.33 54.35
CA ILE A 155 -7.57 -57.08 53.60
C ILE A 155 -8.90 -56.45 53.11
N PHE A 156 -9.91 -57.26 52.81
CA PHE A 156 -11.22 -56.77 52.37
C PHE A 156 -12.21 -56.42 53.50
N LYS A 157 -11.89 -56.69 54.78
CA LYS A 157 -12.79 -56.44 55.93
C LYS A 157 -12.64 -55.04 56.56
N GLU A 158 -11.61 -54.28 56.19
CA GLU A 158 -11.37 -52.91 56.68
C GLU A 158 -11.63 -51.80 55.65
N SER A 159 -12.17 -52.12 54.46
CA SER A 159 -12.67 -51.10 53.52
C SER A 159 -14.14 -50.76 53.75
#